data_AF-A0A7J6GI55-F1
#
_entry.id   AF-A0A7J6GI55-F1
#
_cell.length_a   1.000
_cell.length_b   1.000
_cell.length_c   1.000
_cell.angle_alpha   90.00
_cell.angle_beta   90.00
_cell.angle_gamma   90.00
#
_symmetry.space_group_name_H-M   'P 1'
#
loop_
_entity.id
_entity.type
_entity.pdbx_description
1 polymer ?
#
loop_
_entity_poly.entity_id
_entity_poly.type
_entity_poly.pdbx_seq_one_letter_code
_entity_poly.pdbx_strand_id
1 'polypeptide(L)'
;MRNQYRNYNPTIRLRRQVMPNPLSKALTPSRLKDLLFIFSLLFLLYLLFRQIPPQLPLPSSDVSLGPTERRHLVIAVASSSRSWPLRKPYVRQWYSPKSTRAFVFLDKLAESDLGDGLDSSLPPVIVSEDTSRFPYSFRGGLRSAIRVARVVKEVVDRGEPDVRWFVFGDDDTVFFVDNLVKTLSKYDHDRWFYVGSNSESYQQNVKYSFDMAFGGGGFAISHSLAKALAKVFDSCLVRYAHLYGSDARIFSCVAELGVGITHEPGFHQNLFGFILYPRFDFYYTQLSLLTADAFLLLDEKGSTTWVDLRGNLLGMLSAHPLSPLLSLHHLDAVDSIFPKMNRTQAFEHLFEAVNVDPTRILQQTVCYDSSNSLTVSVAWGYAIQVIEGNKLLPDLFSLQKTFTPWRRSGSVEASQYMFTTRDYPRDACKRPAVYFMESVTSVNDGIQSNYARFKERNCPKANAIENLQNIRVYSKKLELDIEQLLHSYMLLGHFQMKAIRRQCCDILPAFNNSMIINIRQCGEQFCHLSEVQKETEISDDGQDCQQSMNLHNKRRMNELDLMYFEGRRSEITNQNELTFLLIHLASLITISFVHQFSYSLIFIRTISRFVSSFLT
;
A
#
# COMPACT_ATOMS: atom_id res chain seq x y z
N MET A 1 61.57 -36.82 52.44
CA MET A 1 62.58 -36.30 53.37
C MET A 1 63.55 -35.38 52.63
N ARG A 2 63.50 -34.06 52.86
CA ARG A 2 64.61 -33.21 53.33
C ARG A 2 64.33 -31.75 52.97
N ASN A 3 64.29 -30.96 54.05
CA ASN A 3 64.17 -29.52 54.10
C ASN A 3 65.49 -28.83 53.75
N GLN A 4 65.32 -27.63 53.17
CA GLN A 4 65.97 -26.35 53.49
C GLN A 4 67.50 -26.22 53.46
N TYR A 5 67.96 -25.05 52.99
CA TYR A 5 69.00 -24.16 53.53
C TYR A 5 69.25 -23.04 52.48
N ARG A 6 69.57 -21.77 52.73
CA ARG A 6 69.59 -20.88 53.90
C ARG A 6 69.85 -19.45 53.36
N ASN A 7 69.33 -18.44 54.07
CA ASN A 7 69.71 -17.02 54.12
C ASN A 7 71.18 -16.64 53.79
N TYR A 8 71.43 -15.43 53.22
CA TYR A 8 71.89 -14.23 53.97
C TYR A 8 72.18 -12.99 53.09
N ASN A 9 71.79 -11.83 53.63
CA ASN A 9 72.08 -10.40 53.29
C ASN A 9 73.58 -10.03 53.51
N PRO A 10 74.09 -8.75 53.45
CA PRO A 10 73.51 -7.40 53.17
C PRO A 10 74.43 -6.46 52.32
N THR A 11 74.03 -5.20 52.03
CA THR A 11 74.73 -3.93 52.43
C THR A 11 74.13 -2.64 51.82
N ILE A 12 74.37 -1.53 52.51
CA ILE A 12 73.72 -0.20 52.54
C ILE A 12 74.58 0.85 51.82
N ARG A 13 73.99 1.88 51.16
CA ARG A 13 74.36 3.33 51.30
C ARG A 13 73.57 4.34 50.43
N LEU A 14 72.78 5.16 51.14
CA LEU A 14 72.59 6.63 51.11
C LEU A 14 72.57 7.46 49.79
N ARG A 15 71.37 8.02 49.55
CA ARG A 15 70.97 9.40 49.16
C ARG A 15 71.73 10.18 48.07
N ARG A 16 70.98 10.55 47.02
CA ARG A 16 71.11 11.84 46.32
C ARG A 16 69.72 12.45 46.07
N GLN A 17 69.52 13.68 46.51
CA GLN A 17 68.37 14.53 46.19
C GLN A 17 68.40 14.91 44.71
N VAL A 18 67.24 14.91 44.06
CA VAL A 18 67.00 15.56 42.76
C VAL A 18 65.81 16.50 42.92
N MET A 19 66.03 17.77 42.56
CA MET A 19 65.05 18.87 42.46
C MET A 19 63.96 18.59 41.42
N PRO A 20 62.79 19.27 41.47
CA PRO A 20 61.57 18.83 40.78
C PRO A 20 61.60 19.13 39.27
N ASN A 21 61.12 18.17 38.49
CA ASN A 21 60.88 18.34 37.05
C ASN A 21 59.47 18.93 36.85
N PRO A 22 59.30 20.11 36.24
CA PRO A 22 57.99 20.77 36.13
C PRO A 22 57.33 20.40 34.80
N LEU A 23 57.15 19.12 34.47
CA LEU A 23 56.45 18.78 33.23
C LEU A 23 55.93 17.33 33.21
N SER A 24 54.85 17.07 33.94
CA SER A 24 53.82 16.10 33.53
C SER A 24 52.67 16.13 34.55
N LYS A 25 51.71 17.04 34.37
CA LYS A 25 50.37 16.78 34.89
C LYS A 25 49.79 15.66 34.02
N ALA A 26 50.10 14.41 34.38
CA ALA A 26 49.48 13.24 33.78
C ALA A 26 47.96 13.41 33.88
N LEU A 27 47.25 13.27 32.75
CA LEU A 27 45.79 13.27 32.76
C LEU A 27 45.33 12.16 33.71
N THR A 28 44.68 12.53 34.80
CA THR A 28 44.00 11.55 35.62
C THR A 28 42.87 10.93 34.80
N PRO A 29 42.51 9.65 35.04
CA PRO A 29 41.45 8.97 34.30
C PRO A 29 40.11 9.71 34.29
N SER A 30 39.85 10.59 35.27
CA SER A 30 38.67 11.46 35.28
C SER A 30 38.75 12.56 34.22
N ARG A 31 39.91 13.23 34.07
CA ARG A 31 40.08 14.32 33.09
C ARG A 31 40.02 13.83 31.65
N LEU A 32 40.44 12.59 31.40
CA LEU A 32 40.29 11.95 30.09
C LEU A 32 38.82 11.66 29.78
N LYS A 33 38.04 11.20 30.77
CA LYS A 33 36.58 11.00 30.62
C LYS A 33 35.86 12.31 30.36
N ASP A 34 36.21 13.37 31.08
CA ASP A 34 35.63 14.71 30.88
C ASP A 34 35.93 15.24 29.47
N LEU A 35 37.16 15.06 28.99
CA LEU A 35 37.54 15.44 27.62
C LEU A 35 36.79 14.61 26.56
N LEU A 36 36.65 13.30 26.75
CA LEU A 36 35.87 12.45 25.84
C LEU A 36 34.40 12.83 25.80
N PHE A 37 33.82 13.22 26.94
CA PHE A 37 32.44 13.74 27.01
C PHE A 37 32.30 15.07 26.27
N ILE A 38 33.26 15.99 26.43
CA ILE A 38 33.26 17.28 25.73
C ILE A 38 33.40 17.05 24.22
N PHE A 39 34.31 16.18 23.77
CA PHE A 39 34.44 15.85 22.35
C PHE A 39 33.19 15.18 21.78
N SER A 40 32.55 14.28 22.53
CA SER A 40 31.28 13.65 22.12
C SER A 40 30.15 14.67 22.02
N LEU A 41 30.04 15.60 22.99
CA LEU A 41 29.05 16.66 22.99
C LEU A 41 29.29 17.65 21.84
N LEU A 42 30.53 18.05 21.59
CA LEU A 42 30.89 18.91 20.46
C LEU A 42 30.62 18.23 19.12
N PHE A 43 30.84 16.92 19.02
CA PHE A 43 30.53 16.14 17.82
C PHE A 43 29.02 16.03 17.60
N LEU A 44 28.23 15.80 18.65
CA LEU A 44 26.76 15.80 18.58
C LEU A 44 26.20 17.18 18.22
N LEU A 45 26.73 18.26 18.81
CA LEU A 45 26.39 19.62 18.44
C LEU A 45 26.77 19.90 16.98
N TYR A 46 27.95 19.47 16.54
CA TYR A 46 28.37 19.59 15.14
C TYR A 46 27.46 18.83 14.17
N LEU A 47 26.97 17.63 14.54
CA LEU A 47 25.98 16.90 13.75
C LEU A 47 24.62 17.61 13.72
N LEU A 48 24.16 18.17 14.85
CA LEU A 48 22.94 18.97 14.95
C LEU A 48 23.04 20.26 14.12
N PHE A 49 24.18 20.94 14.12
CA PHE A 49 24.43 22.16 13.33
C PHE A 49 24.80 21.86 11.87
N ARG A 50 25.16 20.62 11.50
CA ARG A 50 25.25 20.18 10.10
C ARG A 50 23.89 19.90 9.47
N GLN A 51 22.83 19.78 10.27
CA GLN A 51 21.44 19.76 9.78
C GLN A 51 20.90 21.17 9.50
N ILE A 52 21.76 22.16 9.19
CA ILE A 52 21.31 23.28 8.37
C ILE A 52 21.02 22.67 7.00
N PRO A 53 19.75 22.59 6.55
CA PRO A 53 19.47 22.10 5.21
C PRO A 53 20.28 22.95 4.23
N PRO A 54 20.89 22.36 3.18
CA PRO A 54 21.42 23.18 2.11
C PRO A 54 20.32 24.15 1.69
N GLN A 55 20.62 25.45 1.66
CA GLN A 55 19.69 26.43 1.08
C GLN A 55 19.24 25.85 -0.25
N LEU A 56 17.94 25.58 -0.37
CA LEU A 56 17.37 25.12 -1.64
C LEU A 56 17.88 26.08 -2.71
N PRO A 57 18.45 25.60 -3.82
CA PRO A 57 18.58 26.46 -4.98
C PRO A 57 17.18 27.01 -5.25
N LEU A 58 17.08 28.35 -5.32
CA LEU A 58 15.86 29.03 -5.78
C LEU A 58 15.32 28.25 -6.98
N PRO A 59 14.03 27.87 -6.98
CA PRO A 59 13.48 27.10 -8.08
C PRO A 59 13.77 27.88 -9.36
N SER A 60 14.53 27.26 -10.25
CA SER A 60 14.60 27.71 -11.62
C SER A 60 13.15 27.79 -12.11
N SER A 61 12.81 28.96 -12.63
CA SER A 61 11.47 29.43 -12.94
C SER A 61 10.85 28.74 -14.15
N ASP A 62 10.84 27.41 -14.14
CA ASP A 62 10.22 26.57 -15.18
C ASP A 62 9.47 25.38 -14.55
N VAL A 63 8.87 25.60 -13.36
CA VAL A 63 7.84 24.67 -12.84
C VAL A 63 6.67 24.76 -13.81
N SER A 64 6.43 23.67 -14.53
CA SER A 64 5.21 23.47 -15.32
C SER A 64 4.01 23.50 -14.37
N LEU A 65 3.49 24.71 -14.12
CA LEU A 65 2.34 25.05 -13.27
C LEU A 65 1.03 24.41 -13.76
N GLY A 66 1.05 23.68 -14.87
CA GLY A 66 -0.11 22.97 -15.39
C GLY A 66 -0.47 21.74 -14.55
N PRO A 67 -1.76 21.36 -14.49
CA PRO A 67 -2.20 20.16 -13.80
C PRO A 67 -1.51 18.90 -14.36
N THR A 68 -1.35 17.88 -13.52
CA THR A 68 -0.88 16.57 -14.00
C THR A 68 -1.92 15.99 -14.96
N GLU A 69 -1.45 15.40 -16.06
CA GLU A 69 -2.24 14.96 -17.20
C GLU A 69 -1.69 13.60 -17.65
N ARG A 70 -2.42 12.86 -18.48
CA ARG A 70 -2.02 11.52 -18.95
C ARG A 70 -0.61 11.50 -19.56
N ARG A 71 -0.22 12.53 -20.31
CA ARG A 71 1.12 12.63 -20.94
C ARG A 71 2.28 12.66 -19.96
N HIS A 72 2.03 13.10 -18.73
CA HIS A 72 3.04 13.25 -17.68
C HIS A 72 3.32 11.93 -16.94
N LEU A 73 2.54 10.88 -17.22
CA LEU A 73 2.72 9.54 -16.65
C LEU A 73 3.40 8.63 -17.66
N VAL A 74 4.39 7.86 -17.21
CA VAL A 74 4.94 6.71 -17.94
C VAL A 74 4.54 5.44 -17.20
N ILE A 75 3.80 4.55 -17.86
CA ILE A 75 3.39 3.26 -17.30
C ILE A 75 4.32 2.15 -17.82
N ALA A 76 5.10 1.53 -16.95
CA ALA A 76 5.96 0.39 -17.25
C ALA A 76 5.26 -0.91 -16.82
N VAL A 77 5.00 -1.77 -17.81
CA VAL A 77 4.36 -3.08 -17.61
C VAL A 77 5.43 -4.15 -17.63
N ALA A 78 5.64 -4.84 -16.51
CA ALA A 78 6.51 -6.01 -16.45
C ALA A 78 5.77 -7.25 -16.96
N SER A 79 6.35 -7.95 -17.93
CA SER A 79 5.71 -9.10 -18.57
C SER A 79 6.76 -10.14 -18.98
N SER A 80 6.33 -11.25 -19.58
CA SER A 80 7.19 -12.26 -20.18
C SER A 80 6.68 -12.67 -21.55
N SER A 81 7.57 -13.15 -22.42
CA SER A 81 7.21 -13.64 -23.75
C SER A 81 6.17 -14.77 -23.71
N ARG A 82 6.04 -15.44 -22.55
CA ARG A 82 5.08 -16.52 -22.30
C ARG A 82 3.71 -16.01 -21.87
N SER A 83 3.65 -15.00 -21.02
CA SER A 83 2.40 -14.48 -20.45
C SER A 83 1.77 -13.40 -21.34
N TRP A 84 2.60 -12.63 -22.05
CA TRP A 84 2.17 -11.51 -22.88
C TRP A 84 1.07 -11.83 -23.89
N PRO A 85 1.14 -12.91 -24.70
CA PRO A 85 0.11 -13.18 -25.70
C PRO A 85 -1.29 -13.40 -25.09
N LEU A 86 -1.35 -13.94 -23.87
CA LEU A 86 -2.60 -14.21 -23.16
C LEU A 86 -3.15 -12.96 -22.45
N ARG A 87 -2.28 -12.03 -22.06
CA ARG A 87 -2.61 -10.91 -21.16
C ARG A 87 -2.66 -9.55 -21.84
N LYS A 88 -2.11 -9.40 -23.04
CA LYS A 88 -2.25 -8.19 -23.87
C LYS A 88 -3.70 -7.70 -24.05
N PRO A 89 -4.76 -8.55 -24.06
CA PRO A 89 -6.14 -8.05 -24.10
C PRO A 89 -6.55 -7.22 -22.87
N TYR A 90 -5.97 -7.45 -21.68
CA TYR A 90 -6.25 -6.62 -20.50
C TYR A 90 -5.58 -5.26 -20.62
N VAL A 91 -4.33 -5.22 -21.11
CA VAL A 91 -3.59 -3.97 -21.35
C VAL A 91 -4.28 -3.09 -22.39
N ARG A 92 -4.86 -3.71 -23.43
CA ARG A 92 -5.64 -3.01 -24.47
C ARG A 92 -6.81 -2.19 -23.91
N GLN A 93 -7.39 -2.59 -22.78
CA GLN A 93 -8.57 -1.90 -22.22
C GLN A 93 -8.27 -0.49 -21.74
N TRP A 94 -7.08 -0.28 -21.17
CA TRP A 94 -6.70 1.00 -20.55
C TRP A 94 -5.64 1.77 -21.34
N TYR A 95 -4.97 1.12 -22.28
CA TYR A 95 -4.00 1.78 -23.14
C TYR A 95 -4.69 2.51 -24.30
N SER A 96 -4.36 3.80 -24.44
CA SER A 96 -4.78 4.61 -25.58
C SER A 96 -3.54 5.17 -26.28
N PRO A 97 -3.29 4.86 -27.56
CA PRO A 97 -2.01 5.14 -28.21
C PRO A 97 -1.69 6.63 -28.32
N LYS A 98 -2.74 7.47 -28.36
CA LYS A 98 -2.60 8.93 -28.48
C LYS A 98 -2.48 9.65 -27.14
N SER A 99 -2.88 9.03 -26.03
CA SER A 99 -2.95 9.71 -24.73
C SER A 99 -2.14 9.05 -23.62
N THR A 100 -1.84 7.76 -23.74
CA THR A 100 -1.21 6.95 -22.70
C THR A 100 0.22 6.62 -23.12
N ARG A 101 1.20 7.04 -22.33
CA ARG A 101 2.59 6.67 -22.54
C ARG A 101 2.91 5.43 -21.71
N ALA A 102 3.07 4.29 -22.38
CA ALA A 102 3.34 3.02 -21.72
C ALA A 102 4.35 2.17 -22.49
N PHE A 103 5.01 1.25 -21.78
CA PHE A 103 5.99 0.32 -22.34
C PHE A 103 5.86 -1.05 -21.69
N VAL A 104 5.95 -2.12 -22.48
CA VAL A 104 5.88 -3.50 -21.99
C VAL A 104 7.28 -4.11 -22.03
N PHE A 105 7.78 -4.60 -20.89
CA PHE A 105 9.12 -5.15 -20.74
C PHE A 105 9.09 -6.68 -20.67
N LEU A 106 9.63 -7.35 -21.69
CA LEU A 106 9.69 -8.80 -21.82
C LEU A 106 11.10 -9.35 -21.54
N ASP A 107 11.18 -10.64 -21.23
CA ASP A 107 12.44 -11.40 -21.14
C ASP A 107 13.06 -11.71 -22.51
N LYS A 108 12.22 -11.83 -23.55
CA LYS A 108 12.60 -11.97 -24.96
C LYS A 108 11.40 -11.62 -25.85
N LEU A 109 11.61 -11.48 -27.15
CA LEU A 109 10.51 -11.28 -28.10
C LEU A 109 9.57 -12.50 -28.09
N ALA A 110 8.26 -12.23 -28.04
CA ALA A 110 7.24 -13.27 -28.18
C ALA A 110 7.12 -13.68 -29.66
N GLU A 111 6.93 -14.98 -29.93
CA GLU A 111 6.76 -15.50 -31.29
C GLU A 111 5.57 -14.85 -32.03
N SER A 112 4.53 -14.45 -31.29
CA SER A 112 3.36 -13.74 -31.83
C SER A 112 3.68 -12.36 -32.38
N ASP A 113 4.75 -11.72 -31.91
CA ASP A 113 5.09 -10.35 -32.26
C ASP A 113 6.13 -10.28 -33.40
N LEU A 114 6.54 -11.44 -33.92
CA LEU A 114 7.42 -11.58 -35.08
C LEU A 114 6.66 -11.59 -36.42
N GLY A 115 5.33 -11.77 -36.41
CA GLY A 115 4.50 -11.94 -37.60
C GLY A 115 3.29 -11.02 -37.72
N ASP A 116 2.98 -10.23 -36.69
CA ASP A 116 1.86 -9.28 -36.69
C ASP A 116 2.43 -7.87 -36.85
N GLY A 117 1.84 -7.07 -37.75
CA GLY A 117 2.18 -5.66 -37.88
C GLY A 117 2.03 -4.94 -36.54
N LEU A 118 2.70 -3.81 -36.35
CA LEU A 118 2.69 -3.04 -35.10
C LEU A 118 1.23 -2.72 -34.68
N ASP A 119 0.62 -3.54 -33.82
CA ASP A 119 -0.73 -3.33 -33.29
C ASP A 119 -0.70 -2.03 -32.49
N SER A 120 -1.08 -0.94 -33.14
CA SER A 120 -1.04 0.39 -32.54
C SER A 120 -1.90 0.47 -31.28
N SER A 121 -2.87 -0.46 -31.09
CA SER A 121 -3.74 -0.57 -29.91
C SER A 121 -3.03 -1.15 -28.67
N LEU A 122 -1.74 -1.48 -28.77
CA LEU A 122 -0.92 -1.96 -27.67
C LEU A 122 0.32 -1.08 -27.45
N PRO A 123 0.86 -1.03 -26.21
CA PRO A 123 2.11 -0.34 -25.96
C PRO A 123 3.28 -1.01 -26.67
N PRO A 124 4.32 -0.25 -27.04
CA PRO A 124 5.55 -0.80 -27.58
C PRO A 124 6.20 -1.79 -26.61
N VAL A 125 6.70 -2.88 -27.18
CA VAL A 125 7.40 -3.95 -26.47
C VAL A 125 8.90 -3.68 -26.46
N ILE A 126 9.52 -3.87 -25.29
CA ILE A 126 10.95 -3.73 -25.03
C ILE A 126 11.45 -5.06 -24.47
N VAL A 127 12.59 -5.55 -24.97
CA VAL A 127 13.28 -6.68 -24.34
C VAL A 127 14.21 -6.13 -23.26
N SER A 128 14.01 -6.60 -22.02
CA SER A 128 14.84 -6.18 -20.90
C SER A 128 16.31 -6.57 -21.07
N GLU A 129 17.19 -5.77 -20.51
CA GLU A 129 18.63 -6.06 -20.51
C GLU A 129 18.99 -7.33 -19.71
N ASP A 130 20.15 -7.89 -20.01
CA ASP A 130 20.66 -9.05 -19.28
C ASP A 130 20.92 -8.73 -17.81
N THR A 131 20.34 -9.57 -16.95
CA THR A 131 20.50 -9.48 -15.49
C THR A 131 21.38 -10.57 -14.92
N SER A 132 22.06 -11.38 -15.74
CA SER A 132 22.89 -12.52 -15.31
C SER A 132 23.95 -12.17 -14.26
N ARG A 133 24.49 -10.94 -14.33
CA ARG A 133 25.51 -10.43 -13.39
C ARG A 133 25.03 -10.24 -11.94
N PHE A 134 23.72 -10.14 -11.70
CA PHE A 134 23.19 -9.92 -10.35
C PHE A 134 23.07 -11.25 -9.57
N PRO A 135 23.51 -11.31 -8.31
CA PRO A 135 23.33 -12.51 -7.50
C PRO A 135 21.85 -12.75 -7.15
N TYR A 136 21.46 -14.03 -7.04
CA TYR A 136 20.14 -14.46 -6.55
C TYR A 136 20.33 -15.65 -5.61
N SER A 137 20.07 -15.44 -4.32
CA SER A 137 20.33 -16.45 -3.27
C SER A 137 19.07 -17.02 -2.61
N PHE A 138 17.89 -16.46 -2.90
CA PHE A 138 16.64 -16.99 -2.37
C PHE A 138 16.31 -18.37 -2.96
N ARG A 139 16.21 -19.39 -2.10
CA ARG A 139 15.91 -20.77 -2.53
C ARG A 139 14.43 -20.92 -2.85
N GLY A 140 14.12 -21.52 -4.00
CA GLY A 140 12.73 -21.73 -4.42
C GLY A 140 12.03 -20.42 -4.77
N GLY A 141 12.70 -19.48 -5.44
CA GLY A 141 12.04 -18.37 -6.10
C GLY A 141 12.58 -18.23 -7.53
N LEU A 142 11.93 -17.38 -8.33
CA LEU A 142 12.29 -17.22 -9.74
C LEU A 142 13.31 -16.08 -9.91
N ARG A 143 14.45 -16.38 -10.53
CA ARG A 143 15.49 -15.39 -10.83
C ARG A 143 15.00 -14.24 -11.71
N SER A 144 13.92 -14.47 -12.49
CA SER A 144 13.25 -13.43 -13.28
C SER A 144 12.78 -12.23 -12.45
N ALA A 145 12.60 -12.38 -11.13
CA ALA A 145 12.27 -11.30 -10.22
C ALA A 145 13.30 -10.15 -10.24
N ILE A 146 14.58 -10.43 -10.53
CA ILE A 146 15.60 -9.39 -10.69
C ILE A 146 15.31 -8.52 -11.90
N ARG A 147 14.98 -9.15 -13.05
CA ARG A 147 14.62 -8.45 -14.29
C ARG A 147 13.37 -7.61 -14.09
N VAL A 148 12.33 -8.17 -13.47
CA VAL A 148 11.09 -7.44 -13.16
C VAL A 148 11.39 -6.23 -12.29
N ALA A 149 12.20 -6.37 -11.22
CA ALA A 149 12.60 -5.22 -10.41
C ALA A 149 13.35 -4.15 -11.22
N ARG A 150 14.24 -4.58 -12.11
CA ARG A 150 15.11 -3.70 -12.90
C ARG A 150 14.38 -2.88 -13.96
N VAL A 151 13.13 -3.23 -14.30
CA VAL A 151 12.23 -2.37 -15.10
C VAL A 151 12.14 -0.94 -14.54
N VAL A 152 12.22 -0.76 -13.21
CA VAL A 152 12.26 0.55 -12.55
C VAL A 152 13.40 1.43 -13.05
N LYS A 153 14.59 0.86 -13.22
CA LYS A 153 15.74 1.57 -13.75
C LYS A 153 15.63 1.70 -15.27
N GLU A 154 15.29 0.62 -15.97
CA GLU A 154 15.27 0.58 -17.44
C GLU A 154 14.34 1.65 -18.01
N VAL A 155 13.13 1.83 -17.46
CA VAL A 155 12.20 2.86 -17.94
C VAL A 155 12.70 4.28 -17.72
N VAL A 156 13.43 4.54 -16.62
CA VAL A 156 13.98 5.86 -16.30
C VAL A 156 15.15 6.21 -17.21
N ASP A 157 15.98 5.21 -17.53
CA ASP A 157 17.14 5.34 -18.40
C ASP A 157 16.75 5.59 -19.87
N ARG A 158 15.49 5.33 -20.26
CA ARG A 158 14.94 5.73 -21.57
C ARG A 158 14.92 7.25 -21.78
N GLY A 159 14.95 8.04 -20.71
CA GLY A 159 15.02 9.49 -20.81
C GLY A 159 13.79 10.13 -21.45
N GLU A 160 12.60 9.51 -21.31
CA GLU A 160 11.35 10.07 -21.82
C GLU A 160 11.15 11.51 -21.29
N PRO A 161 10.78 12.48 -22.15
CA PRO A 161 10.69 13.89 -21.78
C PRO A 161 9.40 14.20 -21.01
N ASP A 162 9.39 15.27 -20.20
CA ASP A 162 8.17 15.77 -19.52
C ASP A 162 7.42 14.70 -18.69
N VAL A 163 8.17 13.86 -17.98
CA VAL A 163 7.61 12.83 -17.10
C VAL A 163 7.56 13.34 -15.68
N ARG A 164 6.39 13.27 -15.04
CA ARG A 164 6.20 13.59 -13.62
C ARG A 164 6.11 12.34 -12.75
N TRP A 165 5.57 11.25 -13.30
CA TRP A 165 5.34 10.00 -12.57
C TRP A 165 5.71 8.78 -13.40
N PHE A 166 6.41 7.84 -12.78
CA PHE A 166 6.63 6.50 -13.31
C PHE A 166 5.70 5.54 -12.57
N VAL A 167 4.80 4.88 -13.29
CA VAL A 167 3.84 3.92 -12.75
C VAL A 167 4.26 2.53 -13.19
N PHE A 168 4.18 1.56 -12.28
CA PHE A 168 4.62 0.19 -12.50
C PHE A 168 3.49 -0.78 -12.22
N GLY A 169 3.37 -1.81 -13.05
CA GLY A 169 2.45 -2.94 -12.85
C GLY A 169 2.84 -4.13 -13.69
N ASP A 170 2.10 -5.22 -13.55
CA ASP A 170 2.30 -6.46 -14.30
C ASP A 170 1.35 -6.52 -15.52
N ASP A 171 1.54 -7.51 -16.39
CA ASP A 171 0.71 -7.68 -17.60
C ASP A 171 -0.75 -8.08 -17.34
N ASP A 172 -1.07 -8.54 -16.14
CA ASP A 172 -2.44 -8.76 -15.65
C ASP A 172 -2.90 -7.70 -14.64
N THR A 173 -2.26 -6.53 -14.64
CA THR A 173 -2.73 -5.32 -13.98
C THR A 173 -3.54 -4.46 -14.95
N VAL A 174 -4.77 -4.12 -14.55
CA VAL A 174 -5.65 -3.20 -15.28
C VAL A 174 -5.67 -1.87 -14.56
N PHE A 175 -5.23 -0.81 -15.24
CA PHE A 175 -5.15 0.54 -14.68
C PHE A 175 -6.36 1.40 -15.06
N PHE A 176 -6.81 2.23 -14.11
CA PHE A 176 -7.84 3.24 -14.33
C PHE A 176 -7.14 4.59 -14.50
N VAL A 177 -6.63 4.84 -15.71
CA VAL A 177 -5.65 5.90 -16.00
C VAL A 177 -6.12 7.30 -15.59
N ASP A 178 -7.40 7.64 -15.79
CA ASP A 178 -7.92 8.94 -15.35
C ASP A 178 -7.90 9.09 -13.84
N ASN A 179 -8.25 8.03 -13.11
CA ASN A 179 -8.20 8.02 -11.66
C ASN A 179 -6.76 8.07 -11.14
N LEU A 180 -5.81 7.44 -11.85
CA LEU A 180 -4.37 7.55 -11.56
C LEU A 180 -3.88 8.99 -11.73
N VAL A 181 -4.15 9.62 -12.87
CA VAL A 181 -3.75 11.02 -13.12
C VAL A 181 -4.34 11.92 -12.05
N LYS A 182 -5.63 11.77 -11.76
CA LYS A 182 -6.35 12.56 -10.77
C LYS A 182 -5.77 12.36 -9.37
N THR A 183 -5.47 11.13 -8.99
CA THR A 183 -4.85 10.81 -7.70
C THR A 183 -3.43 11.36 -7.58
N LEU A 184 -2.59 11.16 -8.59
CA LEU A 184 -1.19 11.59 -8.57
C LEU A 184 -1.05 13.11 -8.68
N SER A 185 -2.06 13.82 -9.18
CA SER A 185 -2.09 15.29 -9.19
C SER A 185 -2.10 15.92 -7.79
N LYS A 186 -2.42 15.14 -6.74
CA LYS A 186 -2.35 15.57 -5.33
C LYS A 186 -0.93 15.81 -4.82
N TYR A 187 0.06 15.24 -5.50
CA TYR A 187 1.43 15.15 -5.00
C TYR A 187 2.39 15.98 -5.85
N ASP A 188 3.31 16.64 -5.18
CA ASP A 188 4.42 17.37 -5.79
C ASP A 188 5.46 16.38 -6.33
N HIS A 189 5.53 16.22 -7.65
CA HIS A 189 6.38 15.24 -8.32
C HIS A 189 7.88 15.55 -8.25
N ASP A 190 8.25 16.76 -7.84
CA ASP A 190 9.64 17.14 -7.58
C ASP A 190 10.11 16.71 -6.18
N ARG A 191 9.18 16.25 -5.33
CA ARG A 191 9.48 15.61 -4.05
C ARG A 191 9.46 14.09 -4.16
N TRP A 192 10.10 13.45 -3.19
CA TRP A 192 10.24 12.00 -3.18
C TRP A 192 8.99 11.32 -2.65
N PHE A 193 8.20 10.77 -3.58
CA PHE A 193 7.04 9.96 -3.29
C PHE A 193 7.16 8.56 -3.89
N TYR A 194 6.87 7.56 -3.06
CA TYR A 194 6.61 6.17 -3.41
C TYR A 194 5.15 5.87 -3.07
N VAL A 195 4.26 5.87 -4.07
CA VAL A 195 2.81 5.82 -3.90
C VAL A 195 2.29 4.44 -4.29
N GLY A 196 1.46 3.83 -3.45
CA GLY A 196 0.88 2.52 -3.74
C GLY A 196 0.01 2.02 -2.60
N SER A 197 -0.27 0.73 -2.54
CA SER A 197 -1.03 0.14 -1.44
C SER A 197 -0.46 -1.19 -0.98
N ASN A 198 -0.87 -1.56 0.22
CA ASN A 198 -0.69 -2.86 0.82
C ASN A 198 -1.48 -3.94 0.08
N SER A 199 -1.12 -5.19 0.35
CA SER A 199 -1.92 -6.35 -0.04
C SER A 199 -3.23 -6.40 0.76
N GLU A 200 -4.28 -6.97 0.19
CA GLU A 200 -5.51 -7.28 0.92
C GLU A 200 -5.28 -8.30 2.06
N SER A 201 -4.13 -9.00 2.06
CA SER A 201 -3.75 -9.99 3.06
C SER A 201 -2.94 -9.39 4.20
N TYR A 202 -3.46 -9.59 5.41
CA TYR A 202 -2.80 -9.17 6.64
C TYR A 202 -1.39 -9.77 6.77
N GLN A 203 -1.25 -11.07 6.49
CA GLN A 203 0.01 -11.77 6.67
C GLN A 203 1.11 -11.28 5.73
N GLN A 204 0.76 -10.95 4.48
CA GLN A 204 1.74 -10.39 3.54
C GLN A 204 2.22 -9.03 4.03
N ASN A 205 1.33 -8.20 4.55
CA ASN A 205 1.72 -6.90 5.06
C ASN A 205 2.59 -6.99 6.32
N VAL A 206 2.29 -7.90 7.26
CA VAL A 206 3.17 -8.15 8.42
C VAL A 206 4.59 -8.49 7.97
N LYS A 207 4.74 -9.32 6.94
CA LYS A 207 6.05 -9.74 6.42
C LYS A 207 6.87 -8.57 5.86
N TYR A 208 6.21 -7.55 5.32
CA TYR A 208 6.85 -6.40 4.69
C TYR A 208 6.60 -5.10 5.47
N SER A 209 6.44 -5.20 6.79
CA SER A 209 6.31 -4.07 7.72
C SER A 209 5.19 -3.09 7.39
N PHE A 210 4.19 -3.52 6.62
CA PHE A 210 3.12 -2.68 6.07
C PHE A 210 3.60 -1.54 5.16
N ASP A 211 4.88 -1.44 4.83
CA ASP A 211 5.47 -0.29 4.13
C ASP A 211 5.78 -0.55 2.64
N MET A 212 5.50 -1.77 2.14
CA MET A 212 5.74 -2.14 0.75
C MET A 212 4.48 -1.96 -0.10
N ALA A 213 4.60 -1.18 -1.18
CA ALA A 213 3.64 -1.24 -2.27
C ALA A 213 3.87 -2.53 -3.06
N PHE A 214 2.81 -3.27 -3.30
CA PHE A 214 2.91 -4.51 -4.04
C PHE A 214 2.81 -4.26 -5.56
N GLY A 215 3.69 -4.91 -6.33
CA GLY A 215 3.89 -4.66 -7.76
C GLY A 215 2.68 -5.05 -8.62
N GLY A 216 1.96 -6.08 -8.21
CA GLY A 216 0.76 -6.55 -8.89
C GLY A 216 -0.39 -5.54 -8.87
N GLY A 217 -0.70 -5.00 -7.70
CA GLY A 217 -1.59 -3.85 -7.55
C GLY A 217 -1.01 -2.63 -8.22
N GLY A 218 0.29 -2.55 -8.36
CA GLY A 218 0.97 -1.46 -9.02
C GLY A 218 1.24 -0.32 -8.06
N PHE A 219 2.20 0.51 -8.45
CA PHE A 219 2.69 1.61 -7.64
C PHE A 219 3.24 2.71 -8.55
N ALA A 220 3.40 3.91 -8.00
CA ALA A 220 3.97 5.05 -8.69
C ALA A 220 5.17 5.61 -7.92
N ILE A 221 6.19 6.04 -8.66
CA ILE A 221 7.35 6.74 -8.15
C ILE A 221 7.40 8.11 -8.82
N SER A 222 7.49 9.15 -8.01
CA SER A 222 7.73 10.54 -8.47
C SER A 222 8.99 10.65 -9.33
N HIS A 223 9.01 11.58 -10.28
CA HIS A 223 10.15 11.77 -11.19
C HIS A 223 11.48 11.93 -10.43
N SER A 224 11.50 12.79 -9.43
CA SER A 224 12.68 13.09 -8.61
C SER A 224 13.23 11.85 -7.89
N LEU A 225 12.36 11.04 -7.27
CA LEU A 225 12.75 9.79 -6.63
C LEU A 225 13.22 8.75 -7.65
N ALA A 226 12.53 8.62 -8.78
CA ALA A 226 12.89 7.65 -9.82
C ALA A 226 14.31 7.92 -10.36
N LYS A 227 14.66 9.19 -10.58
CA LYS A 227 16.02 9.61 -10.99
C LYS A 227 17.07 9.31 -9.91
N ALA A 228 16.76 9.48 -8.64
CA ALA A 228 17.66 9.15 -7.54
C ALA A 228 17.85 7.63 -7.42
N LEU A 229 16.75 6.88 -7.43
CA LEU A 229 16.73 5.43 -7.33
C LEU A 229 17.49 4.76 -8.48
N ALA A 230 17.26 5.18 -9.73
CA ALA A 230 17.91 4.61 -10.91
C ALA A 230 19.45 4.70 -10.89
N LYS A 231 20.03 5.67 -10.16
CA LYS A 231 21.49 5.82 -10.00
C LYS A 231 22.08 4.75 -9.08
N VAL A 232 21.33 4.33 -8.05
CA VAL A 232 21.81 3.39 -7.03
C VAL A 232 21.26 1.98 -7.19
N PHE A 233 20.24 1.81 -8.03
CA PHE A 233 19.41 0.60 -8.12
C PHE A 233 20.21 -0.68 -8.35
N ASP A 234 21.14 -0.68 -9.31
CA ASP A 234 21.94 -1.87 -9.62
C ASP A 234 22.79 -2.32 -8.41
N SER A 235 23.40 -1.38 -7.68
CA SER A 235 24.15 -1.71 -6.47
C SER A 235 23.25 -2.27 -5.35
N CYS A 236 22.01 -1.77 -5.29
CA CYS A 236 21.00 -2.21 -4.34
C CYS A 236 20.53 -3.64 -4.64
N LEU A 237 20.30 -3.98 -5.91
CA LEU A 237 19.93 -5.34 -6.33
C LEU A 237 20.97 -6.38 -5.90
N VAL A 238 22.26 -6.03 -5.85
CA VAL A 238 23.33 -6.90 -5.34
C VAL A 238 23.17 -7.13 -3.83
N ARG A 239 22.87 -6.07 -3.04
CA ARG A 239 22.69 -6.17 -1.58
C ARG A 239 21.48 -7.02 -1.20
N TYR A 240 20.40 -6.92 -1.97
CA TYR A 240 19.13 -7.63 -1.73
C TYR A 240 18.95 -8.89 -2.57
N ALA A 241 20.05 -9.57 -2.93
CA ALA A 241 20.05 -10.84 -3.65
C ALA A 241 19.22 -11.96 -2.98
N HIS A 242 19.06 -11.86 -1.65
CA HIS A 242 18.39 -12.83 -0.80
C HIS A 242 16.87 -12.65 -0.73
N LEU A 243 16.30 -11.58 -1.29
CA LEU A 243 14.86 -11.37 -1.24
C LEU A 243 14.11 -12.28 -2.23
N TYR A 244 12.83 -12.52 -1.99
CA TYR A 244 12.02 -13.39 -2.84
C TYR A 244 11.67 -12.72 -4.18
N GLY A 245 10.78 -11.73 -4.16
CA GLY A 245 10.19 -11.12 -5.36
C GLY A 245 10.84 -9.81 -5.79
N SER A 246 10.35 -9.26 -6.89
CA SER A 246 10.72 -7.93 -7.40
C SER A 246 10.37 -6.82 -6.41
N ASP A 247 9.16 -6.88 -5.88
CA ASP A 247 8.55 -5.81 -5.08
C ASP A 247 9.34 -5.56 -3.81
N ALA A 248 9.72 -6.65 -3.13
CA ALA A 248 10.56 -6.58 -1.93
C ALA A 248 11.92 -5.93 -2.21
N ARG A 249 12.49 -6.13 -3.41
CA ARG A 249 13.75 -5.48 -3.81
C ARG A 249 13.56 -4.00 -4.07
N ILE A 250 12.52 -3.64 -4.82
CA ILE A 250 12.18 -2.24 -5.10
C ILE A 250 11.94 -1.50 -3.78
N PHE A 251 11.09 -2.04 -2.92
CA PHE A 251 10.81 -1.52 -1.59
C PHE A 251 12.08 -1.33 -0.76
N SER A 252 12.95 -2.34 -0.69
CA SER A 252 14.19 -2.24 0.09
C SER A 252 15.10 -1.14 -0.46
N CYS A 253 15.21 -1.00 -1.79
CA CYS A 253 16.00 0.07 -2.40
C CYS A 253 15.41 1.47 -2.19
N VAL A 254 14.09 1.60 -2.16
CA VAL A 254 13.40 2.85 -1.85
C VAL A 254 13.58 3.20 -0.38
N ALA A 255 13.48 2.22 0.52
CA ALA A 255 13.68 2.38 1.96
C ALA A 255 15.13 2.78 2.30
N GLU A 256 16.14 2.27 1.58
CA GLU A 256 17.54 2.73 1.72
C GLU A 256 17.72 4.22 1.41
N LEU A 257 16.86 4.80 0.56
CA LEU A 257 16.81 6.25 0.30
C LEU A 257 16.03 7.02 1.36
N GLY A 258 15.53 6.36 2.41
CA GLY A 258 14.76 6.97 3.49
C GLY A 258 13.32 7.33 3.11
N VAL A 259 12.76 6.70 2.07
CA VAL A 259 11.39 6.97 1.61
C VAL A 259 10.47 5.84 2.03
N GLY A 260 9.42 6.17 2.79
CA GLY A 260 8.30 5.28 3.09
C GLY A 260 7.20 5.35 2.03
N ILE A 261 6.31 4.35 2.04
CA ILE A 261 5.15 4.35 1.15
C ILE A 261 4.15 5.46 1.52
N THR A 262 3.54 6.04 0.50
CA THR A 262 2.35 6.89 0.57
C THR A 262 1.15 6.05 0.12
N HIS A 263 0.25 5.76 1.07
CA HIS A 263 -0.85 4.83 0.82
C HIS A 263 -1.98 5.46 -0.01
N GLU A 264 -2.31 4.82 -1.14
CA GLU A 264 -3.49 5.08 -1.95
C GLU A 264 -4.34 3.81 -2.04
N PRO A 265 -5.47 3.71 -1.32
CA PRO A 265 -6.22 2.46 -1.15
C PRO A 265 -6.93 1.96 -2.42
N GLY A 266 -6.81 2.67 -3.54
CA GLY A 266 -7.36 2.25 -4.84
C GLY A 266 -6.43 1.36 -5.66
N PHE A 267 -5.20 1.09 -5.20
CA PHE A 267 -4.35 0.04 -5.78
C PHE A 267 -4.69 -1.31 -5.13
N HIS A 268 -5.01 -2.34 -5.93
CA HIS A 268 -5.45 -3.64 -5.43
C HIS A 268 -4.59 -4.81 -5.89
N GLN A 269 -4.05 -5.57 -4.93
CA GLN A 269 -2.97 -6.53 -5.16
C GLN A 269 -3.43 -7.92 -5.64
N ASN A 270 -4.59 -8.48 -5.28
CA ASN A 270 -5.14 -9.74 -5.85
C ASN A 270 -4.16 -10.90 -6.28
N LEU A 271 -2.95 -11.06 -5.70
CA LEU A 271 -1.84 -11.97 -6.08
C LEU A 271 -2.11 -13.47 -6.35
N PHE A 272 -1.30 -13.99 -7.28
CA PHE A 272 -0.97 -15.37 -7.65
C PHE A 272 0.48 -15.73 -7.27
N GLY A 273 0.74 -16.96 -6.77
CA GLY A 273 2.09 -17.51 -6.60
C GLY A 273 2.22 -18.95 -7.12
N PHE A 274 2.94 -19.17 -8.23
CA PHE A 274 3.34 -20.50 -8.74
C PHE A 274 4.60 -20.97 -8.02
N ILE A 275 4.57 -22.14 -7.35
CA ILE A 275 5.66 -23.14 -7.37
C ILE A 275 5.07 -24.56 -7.26
N LEU A 276 5.40 -25.39 -8.24
CA LEU A 276 5.34 -26.85 -8.21
C LEU A 276 6.46 -27.40 -7.31
N TYR A 277 6.15 -28.17 -6.27
CA TYR A 277 7.13 -29.00 -5.57
C TYR A 277 7.15 -30.40 -6.18
N PRO A 278 8.29 -30.98 -6.59
CA PRO A 278 8.46 -32.42 -6.51
C PRO A 278 8.86 -32.79 -5.07
N ARG A 279 8.16 -33.77 -4.50
CA ARG A 279 8.52 -34.47 -3.26
C ARG A 279 9.93 -35.05 -3.38
N PHE A 280 10.77 -34.87 -2.37
CA PHE A 280 11.85 -35.81 -2.07
C PHE A 280 11.95 -36.04 -0.56
N ASP A 281 11.98 -37.33 -0.21
CA ASP A 281 12.03 -37.88 1.14
C ASP A 281 13.37 -37.59 1.83
N PHE A 282 13.29 -37.38 3.15
CA PHE A 282 14.41 -37.09 4.04
C PHE A 282 15.13 -38.36 4.50
N TYR A 283 16.46 -38.33 4.53
CA TYR A 283 17.27 -39.07 5.51
C TYR A 283 18.02 -38.06 6.38
N TYR A 284 17.89 -38.24 7.70
CA TYR A 284 18.47 -37.42 8.76
C TYR A 284 19.84 -37.97 9.21
N THR A 285 20.79 -37.09 9.54
CA THR A 285 21.72 -37.28 10.66
C THR A 285 22.15 -35.94 11.25
N GLN A 286 22.21 -35.90 12.58
CA GLN A 286 22.49 -34.79 13.50
C GLN A 286 23.96 -34.32 13.49
N LEU A 287 24.21 -33.04 13.82
CA LEU A 287 25.08 -32.67 14.95
C LEU A 287 24.94 -31.19 15.43
N SER A 288 24.75 -31.06 16.75
CA SER A 288 24.93 -29.96 17.74
C SER A 288 25.62 -28.64 17.32
N LEU A 289 25.04 -27.44 17.54
CA LEU A 289 24.84 -26.62 18.77
C LEU A 289 25.97 -25.61 19.10
N LEU A 290 25.57 -24.33 19.20
CA LEU A 290 26.02 -23.19 20.04
C LEU A 290 26.56 -21.95 19.31
N THR A 291 25.77 -20.88 19.24
CA THR A 291 25.90 -19.68 20.11
C THR A 291 24.82 -18.65 19.76
N ALA A 292 24.27 -18.03 20.80
CA ALA A 292 23.24 -16.99 20.73
C ALA A 292 23.84 -15.66 20.31
N ASP A 293 23.33 -15.09 19.21
CA ASP A 293 23.16 -13.65 18.95
C ASP A 293 22.61 -13.47 17.53
N ALA A 294 21.30 -13.67 17.39
CA ALA A 294 20.54 -13.26 16.22
C ALA A 294 19.09 -13.03 16.66
N PHE A 295 18.76 -11.80 17.06
CA PHE A 295 17.39 -11.29 16.97
C PHE A 295 17.10 -10.92 15.49
N LEU A 296 17.39 -11.86 14.60
CA LEU A 296 16.81 -11.99 13.29
C LEU A 296 15.91 -13.20 13.43
N LEU A 297 14.60 -12.99 13.49
CA LEU A 297 13.62 -14.05 13.24
C LEU A 297 13.81 -14.48 11.77
N LEU A 298 14.82 -15.32 11.54
CA LEU A 298 14.79 -16.29 10.47
C LEU A 298 13.67 -17.25 10.84
N ASP A 299 12.50 -17.05 10.22
CA ASP A 299 11.56 -18.14 10.04
C ASP A 299 12.22 -19.17 9.10
N GLU A 300 13.08 -20.00 9.69
CA GLU A 300 13.79 -21.10 9.03
C GLU A 300 12.86 -22.31 8.79
N LYS A 301 11.54 -22.15 8.93
CA LYS A 301 10.54 -23.16 8.59
C LYS A 301 9.52 -22.62 7.59
N GLY A 302 10.00 -22.25 6.40
CA GLY A 302 9.37 -22.53 5.09
C GLY A 302 7.84 -22.57 5.00
N SER A 303 7.11 -21.68 5.68
CA SER A 303 5.67 -21.54 5.52
C SER A 303 5.41 -20.38 4.58
N THR A 304 5.68 -20.60 3.28
CA THR A 304 5.22 -19.69 2.22
C THR A 304 3.68 -19.69 2.20
N THR A 305 3.08 -18.81 2.97
CA THR A 305 1.64 -18.55 2.94
C THR A 305 1.44 -17.26 2.17
N TRP A 306 1.20 -17.42 0.87
CA TRP A 306 0.80 -16.33 -0.03
C TRP A 306 -0.71 -16.35 -0.13
N VAL A 307 -1.35 -15.24 0.20
CA VAL A 307 -2.80 -15.09 0.05
C VAL A 307 -3.08 -13.72 -0.50
N ASP A 308 -3.80 -13.70 -1.60
CA ASP A 308 -4.55 -12.59 -2.13
C ASP A 308 -5.77 -13.21 -2.84
N LEU A 309 -6.83 -12.44 -3.07
CA LEU A 309 -8.19 -12.97 -3.22
C LEU A 309 -8.37 -13.84 -4.48
N ARG A 310 -9.22 -14.88 -4.38
CA ARG A 310 -9.68 -15.65 -5.56
C ARG A 310 -11.17 -15.96 -5.54
N GLY A 311 -11.68 -16.38 -6.69
CA GLY A 311 -13.09 -16.71 -6.89
C GLY A 311 -13.92 -15.47 -7.15
N ASN A 312 -15.09 -15.38 -6.53
CA ASN A 312 -16.06 -14.34 -6.81
C ASN A 312 -15.74 -13.01 -6.10
N LEU A 313 -15.39 -11.98 -6.86
CA LEU A 313 -15.06 -10.64 -6.35
C LEU A 313 -16.27 -9.74 -6.05
N LEU A 314 -17.51 -10.20 -6.22
CA LEU A 314 -18.72 -9.40 -6.04
C LEU A 314 -18.71 -8.60 -4.72
N GLY A 315 -18.38 -9.26 -3.60
CA GLY A 315 -18.38 -8.62 -2.29
C GLY A 315 -17.33 -7.54 -2.12
N MET A 316 -16.16 -7.67 -2.78
CA MET A 316 -15.10 -6.67 -2.76
C MET A 316 -15.47 -5.47 -3.63
N LEU A 317 -15.84 -5.73 -4.88
CA LEU A 317 -16.14 -4.68 -5.85
C LEU A 317 -17.44 -3.93 -5.54
N SER A 318 -18.42 -4.58 -4.89
CA SER A 318 -19.70 -3.93 -4.53
C SER A 318 -19.61 -3.01 -3.31
N ALA A 319 -18.56 -3.16 -2.50
CA ALA A 319 -18.34 -2.38 -1.27
C ALA A 319 -17.00 -1.63 -1.34
N HIS A 320 -16.53 -1.32 -2.56
CA HIS A 320 -15.30 -0.58 -2.76
C HIS A 320 -15.38 0.78 -2.04
N PRO A 321 -14.31 1.20 -1.35
CA PRO A 321 -14.26 2.49 -0.64
C PRO A 321 -14.49 3.68 -1.58
N LEU A 322 -14.69 4.87 -0.99
CA LEU A 322 -14.89 6.12 -1.73
C LEU A 322 -13.63 6.61 -2.46
N SER A 323 -12.47 6.03 -2.16
CA SER A 323 -11.25 6.30 -2.92
C SER A 323 -11.45 5.92 -4.39
N PRO A 324 -10.91 6.69 -5.34
CA PRO A 324 -10.91 6.28 -6.74
C PRO A 324 -10.23 4.93 -6.91
N LEU A 325 -10.82 4.04 -7.68
CA LEU A 325 -10.18 2.79 -8.09
C LEU A 325 -9.03 3.12 -9.04
N LEU A 326 -7.82 2.63 -8.77
CA LEU A 326 -6.60 2.95 -9.52
C LEU A 326 -6.11 1.75 -10.33
N SER A 327 -6.25 0.55 -9.78
CA SER A 327 -5.87 -0.67 -10.47
C SER A 327 -6.59 -1.90 -9.91
N LEU A 328 -6.63 -2.96 -10.73
CA LEU A 328 -7.01 -4.31 -10.34
C LEU A 328 -5.97 -5.30 -10.90
N HIS A 329 -5.63 -6.33 -10.13
CA HIS A 329 -4.63 -7.33 -10.51
C HIS A 329 -5.19 -8.77 -10.58
N HIS A 330 -4.46 -9.66 -11.26
CA HIS A 330 -4.75 -11.09 -11.50
C HIS A 330 -6.18 -11.42 -11.89
N LEU A 331 -6.61 -10.79 -12.97
CA LEU A 331 -7.94 -11.03 -13.52
C LEU A 331 -8.13 -12.47 -14.01
N ASP A 332 -7.02 -13.16 -14.34
CA ASP A 332 -6.98 -14.58 -14.72
C ASP A 332 -7.42 -15.53 -13.60
N ALA A 333 -7.20 -15.13 -12.34
CA ALA A 333 -7.36 -15.97 -11.16
C ALA A 333 -8.72 -15.84 -10.48
N VAL A 334 -9.51 -14.85 -10.88
CA VAL A 334 -10.83 -14.58 -10.33
C VAL A 334 -11.93 -15.08 -11.26
N ASP A 335 -13.13 -15.23 -10.73
CA ASP A 335 -14.29 -15.51 -11.57
C ASP A 335 -14.59 -14.28 -12.44
N SER A 336 -15.23 -14.49 -13.59
CA SER A 336 -15.68 -13.37 -14.41
C SER A 336 -16.60 -12.45 -13.59
N ILE A 337 -16.31 -11.14 -13.60
CA ILE A 337 -17.02 -10.18 -12.76
C ILE A 337 -18.46 -9.95 -13.24
N PHE A 338 -18.75 -10.22 -14.52
CA PHE A 338 -20.09 -10.20 -15.10
C PHE A 338 -20.55 -11.61 -15.49
N PRO A 339 -21.84 -11.94 -15.27
CA PRO A 339 -22.37 -13.24 -15.65
C PRO A 339 -22.41 -13.41 -17.17
N LYS A 340 -22.23 -14.64 -17.66
CA LYS A 340 -22.30 -15.00 -19.09
C LYS A 340 -21.24 -14.34 -19.99
N MET A 341 -20.25 -13.66 -19.42
CA MET A 341 -19.11 -13.10 -20.13
C MET A 341 -17.84 -13.83 -19.72
N ASN A 342 -16.88 -13.99 -20.63
CA ASN A 342 -15.52 -14.38 -20.23
C ASN A 342 -14.81 -13.20 -19.53
N ARG A 343 -13.63 -13.44 -18.94
CA ARG A 343 -12.91 -12.43 -18.16
C ARG A 343 -12.58 -11.18 -18.98
N THR A 344 -12.02 -11.35 -20.17
CA THR A 344 -11.67 -10.22 -21.05
C THR A 344 -12.90 -9.40 -21.42
N GLN A 345 -13.98 -10.05 -21.86
CA GLN A 345 -15.26 -9.41 -22.19
C GLN A 345 -15.89 -8.69 -20.99
N ALA A 346 -15.78 -9.27 -19.80
CA ALA A 346 -16.30 -8.64 -18.59
C ALA A 346 -15.56 -7.35 -18.23
N PHE A 347 -14.24 -7.29 -18.49
CA PHE A 347 -13.48 -6.05 -18.31
C PHE A 347 -13.69 -5.05 -19.44
N GLU A 348 -13.82 -5.50 -20.69
CA GLU A 348 -14.29 -4.65 -21.80
C GLU A 348 -15.62 -3.97 -21.43
N HIS A 349 -16.57 -4.76 -20.90
CA HIS A 349 -17.87 -4.27 -20.44
C HIS A 349 -17.77 -3.29 -19.26
N LEU A 350 -16.92 -3.57 -18.27
CA LEU A 350 -16.66 -2.63 -17.17
C LEU A 350 -16.12 -1.29 -17.69
N PHE A 351 -15.26 -1.33 -18.71
CA PHE A 351 -14.62 -0.14 -19.26
C PHE A 351 -15.60 0.76 -20.03
N GLU A 352 -16.75 0.25 -20.48
CA GLU A 352 -17.84 1.10 -20.98
C GLU A 352 -18.29 2.13 -19.94
N ALA A 353 -18.38 1.72 -18.66
CA ALA A 353 -18.71 2.63 -17.56
C ALA A 353 -17.54 3.55 -17.17
N VAL A 354 -16.32 2.99 -17.14
CA VAL A 354 -15.08 3.75 -16.83
C VAL A 354 -14.90 4.91 -17.79
N ASN A 355 -15.17 4.70 -19.07
CA ASN A 355 -15.01 5.72 -20.11
C ASN A 355 -16.03 6.87 -20.00
N VAL A 356 -17.12 6.69 -19.23
CA VAL A 356 -18.18 7.69 -19.06
C VAL A 356 -18.02 8.46 -17.75
N ASP A 357 -17.78 7.78 -16.62
CA ASP A 357 -17.58 8.40 -15.30
C ASP A 357 -16.52 7.64 -14.49
N PRO A 358 -15.22 7.84 -14.82
CA PRO A 358 -14.13 7.04 -14.24
C PRO A 358 -14.05 7.20 -12.72
N THR A 359 -14.35 8.40 -12.21
CA THR A 359 -14.26 8.72 -10.79
C THR A 359 -15.33 8.07 -9.92
N ARG A 360 -16.45 7.64 -10.54
CA ARG A 360 -17.58 7.00 -9.87
C ARG A 360 -17.51 5.48 -9.90
N ILE A 361 -16.65 4.87 -10.73
CA ILE A 361 -16.59 3.43 -10.90
C ILE A 361 -16.45 2.70 -9.55
N LEU A 362 -17.33 1.71 -9.33
CA LEU A 362 -17.45 0.93 -8.08
C LEU A 362 -17.80 1.71 -6.81
N GLN A 363 -17.96 3.04 -6.85
CA GLN A 363 -18.33 3.78 -5.65
C GLN A 363 -19.69 3.32 -5.13
N GLN A 364 -19.69 2.87 -3.87
CA GLN A 364 -20.89 2.40 -3.21
C GLN A 364 -21.76 3.58 -2.77
N THR A 365 -23.00 3.62 -3.25
CA THR A 365 -24.08 4.53 -2.84
C THR A 365 -25.22 3.69 -2.26
N VAL A 366 -25.80 4.08 -1.12
CA VAL A 366 -26.87 3.31 -0.46
C VAL A 366 -28.15 4.13 -0.42
N CYS A 367 -29.24 3.55 -0.92
CA CYS A 367 -30.57 4.14 -0.99
C CYS A 367 -31.54 3.34 -0.14
N TYR A 368 -32.54 4.00 0.42
CA TYR A 368 -33.58 3.38 1.23
C TYR A 368 -34.94 3.60 0.58
N ASP A 369 -35.72 2.52 0.44
CA ASP A 369 -37.12 2.57 0.07
C ASP A 369 -37.94 2.24 1.32
N SER A 370 -38.43 3.29 1.99
CA SER A 370 -39.24 3.15 3.18
C SER A 370 -40.60 2.50 2.89
N SER A 371 -41.15 2.69 1.70
CA SER A 371 -42.48 2.19 1.34
C SER A 371 -42.50 0.67 1.21
N ASN A 372 -41.44 0.08 0.66
CA ASN A 372 -41.30 -1.37 0.53
C ASN A 372 -40.34 -1.99 1.55
N SER A 373 -39.81 -1.19 2.49
CA SER A 373 -38.79 -1.60 3.46
C SER A 373 -37.59 -2.27 2.79
N LEU A 374 -36.99 -1.63 1.78
CA LEU A 374 -35.84 -2.13 1.06
C LEU A 374 -34.60 -1.25 1.28
N THR A 375 -33.44 -1.88 1.30
CA THR A 375 -32.15 -1.21 1.19
C THR A 375 -31.49 -1.55 -0.13
N VAL A 376 -31.08 -0.55 -0.89
CA VAL A 376 -30.46 -0.70 -2.20
C VAL A 376 -29.01 -0.22 -2.15
N SER A 377 -28.06 -1.12 -2.33
CA SER A 377 -26.62 -0.80 -2.40
C SER A 377 -26.18 -0.78 -3.87
N VAL A 378 -25.86 0.39 -4.38
CA VAL A 378 -25.42 0.64 -5.77
C VAL A 378 -23.90 0.75 -5.81
N ALA A 379 -23.22 -0.21 -6.43
CA ALA A 379 -21.84 -0.07 -6.86
C ALA A 379 -21.84 0.32 -8.33
N TRP A 380 -21.72 1.63 -8.58
CA TRP A 380 -21.98 2.20 -9.89
C TRP A 380 -21.02 1.65 -10.97
N GLY A 381 -21.55 1.43 -12.17
CA GLY A 381 -20.82 0.78 -13.27
C GLY A 381 -20.58 -0.72 -13.12
N TYR A 382 -21.06 -1.36 -12.03
CA TYR A 382 -20.85 -2.79 -11.80
C TYR A 382 -22.13 -3.54 -11.40
N ALA A 383 -22.58 -3.41 -10.15
CA ALA A 383 -23.66 -4.22 -9.60
C ALA A 383 -24.49 -3.46 -8.56
N ILE A 384 -25.78 -3.80 -8.48
CA ILE A 384 -26.72 -3.30 -7.48
C ILE A 384 -27.23 -4.48 -6.66
N GLN A 385 -27.20 -4.34 -5.34
CA GLN A 385 -27.78 -5.32 -4.40
C GLN A 385 -29.04 -4.73 -3.77
N VAL A 386 -30.18 -5.39 -3.96
CA VAL A 386 -31.45 -5.06 -3.30
C VAL A 386 -31.65 -6.03 -2.14
N ILE A 387 -31.74 -5.47 -0.94
CA ILE A 387 -31.79 -6.19 0.34
C ILE A 387 -33.13 -5.91 1.00
N GLU A 388 -33.79 -6.96 1.48
CA GLU A 388 -35.02 -6.83 2.27
C GLU A 388 -34.70 -6.30 3.68
N GLY A 389 -35.51 -5.32 4.12
CA GLY A 389 -35.38 -4.61 5.39
C GLY A 389 -34.47 -3.40 5.33
N ASN A 390 -34.54 -2.59 6.39
CA ASN A 390 -33.68 -1.43 6.59
C ASN A 390 -32.33 -1.89 7.18
N LYS A 391 -31.26 -1.79 6.39
CA LYS A 391 -29.89 -2.13 6.82
C LYS A 391 -29.12 -0.87 7.18
N LEU A 392 -28.42 -0.90 8.30
CA LEU A 392 -27.58 0.22 8.71
C LEU A 392 -26.42 0.36 7.74
N LEU A 393 -26.09 1.59 7.38
CA LEU A 393 -24.99 1.89 6.46
C LEU A 393 -23.64 1.29 6.91
N PRO A 394 -23.24 1.34 8.20
CA PRO A 394 -22.00 0.70 8.66
C PRO A 394 -21.94 -0.82 8.39
N ASP A 395 -23.08 -1.51 8.46
CA ASP A 395 -23.14 -2.96 8.21
C ASP A 395 -22.88 -3.29 6.73
N LEU A 396 -23.16 -2.34 5.84
CA LEU A 396 -22.98 -2.47 4.40
C LEU A 396 -21.56 -2.14 3.93
N PHE A 397 -20.71 -1.56 4.79
CA PHE A 397 -19.28 -1.35 4.49
C PHE A 397 -18.45 -2.60 4.69
N SER A 398 -18.91 -3.54 5.52
CA SER A 398 -18.23 -4.83 5.65
C SER A 398 -18.38 -5.64 4.36
N LEU A 399 -17.25 -6.06 3.79
CA LEU A 399 -17.21 -6.79 2.52
C LEU A 399 -17.87 -8.16 2.68
N GLN A 400 -18.75 -8.52 1.75
CA GLN A 400 -19.30 -9.88 1.73
C GLN A 400 -18.19 -10.86 1.38
N LYS A 401 -18.06 -11.93 2.16
CA LYS A 401 -17.06 -12.99 1.92
C LYS A 401 -17.45 -13.90 0.75
N THR A 402 -17.54 -13.34 -0.45
CA THR A 402 -17.79 -14.04 -1.72
C THR A 402 -16.50 -14.64 -2.31
N PHE A 403 -15.36 -14.12 -1.87
CA PHE A 403 -14.01 -14.54 -2.25
C PHE A 403 -13.42 -15.49 -1.20
N THR A 404 -12.37 -16.19 -1.59
CA THR A 404 -11.59 -17.06 -0.70
C THR A 404 -10.12 -16.66 -0.72
N PRO A 405 -9.37 -17.01 0.34
CA PRO A 405 -7.93 -16.85 0.29
C PRO A 405 -7.32 -17.79 -0.75
N TRP A 406 -6.22 -17.36 -1.38
CA TRP A 406 -5.44 -18.13 -2.36
C TRP A 406 -5.10 -19.54 -1.88
N ARG A 407 -4.38 -19.65 -0.75
CA ARG A 407 -4.08 -20.93 -0.09
C ARG A 407 -5.16 -21.27 0.93
N ARG A 408 -5.60 -22.54 0.90
CA ARG A 408 -6.33 -23.15 2.02
C ARG A 408 -5.31 -23.50 3.11
N SER A 409 -4.91 -22.52 3.93
CA SER A 409 -4.14 -22.82 5.14
C SER A 409 -5.10 -23.25 6.26
N GLY A 410 -4.65 -24.17 7.12
CA GLY A 410 -5.36 -24.54 8.34
C GLY A 410 -5.14 -23.56 9.50
N SER A 411 -4.25 -22.58 9.37
CA SER A 411 -4.00 -21.56 10.39
C SER A 411 -4.92 -20.35 10.24
N VAL A 412 -5.38 -19.81 11.37
CA VAL A 412 -6.31 -18.67 11.43
C VAL A 412 -5.64 -17.39 10.89
N GLU A 413 -4.36 -17.16 11.16
CA GLU A 413 -3.66 -15.94 10.70
C GLU A 413 -3.57 -15.85 9.17
N ALA A 414 -3.40 -16.99 8.48
CA ALA A 414 -3.31 -17.04 7.02
C ALA A 414 -4.68 -16.83 6.32
N SER A 415 -5.75 -16.62 7.09
CA SER A 415 -7.11 -16.36 6.59
C SER A 415 -7.62 -14.95 6.89
N GLN A 416 -6.76 -14.09 7.46
CA GLN A 416 -7.08 -12.72 7.83
C GLN A 416 -6.86 -11.74 6.67
N TYR A 417 -7.75 -10.75 6.56
CA TYR A 417 -7.71 -9.68 5.58
C TYR A 417 -7.45 -8.34 6.26
N MET A 418 -6.99 -7.35 5.49
CA MET A 418 -6.83 -5.95 5.95
C MET A 418 -8.16 -5.18 6.11
N PHE A 419 -9.29 -5.86 5.92
CA PHE A 419 -10.63 -5.29 6.00
C PHE A 419 -11.58 -6.22 6.73
N THR A 420 -12.66 -5.63 7.26
CA THR A 420 -13.74 -6.38 7.90
C THR A 420 -14.60 -7.08 6.87
N THR A 421 -14.80 -8.38 7.05
CA THR A 421 -15.71 -9.18 6.23
C THR A 421 -16.98 -9.53 6.99
N ARG A 422 -18.09 -9.66 6.26
CA ARG A 422 -19.36 -10.23 6.75
C ARG A 422 -19.70 -11.52 6.02
N ASP A 423 -20.47 -12.35 6.69
CA ASP A 423 -20.91 -13.64 6.15
C ASP A 423 -21.74 -13.46 4.88
N TYR A 424 -21.44 -14.32 3.90
CA TYR A 424 -22.22 -14.45 2.68
C TYR A 424 -23.00 -15.77 2.73
N PRO A 425 -24.35 -15.74 2.80
CA PRO A 425 -25.15 -16.95 2.97
C PRO A 425 -24.84 -18.02 1.93
N ARG A 426 -24.65 -19.27 2.37
CA ARG A 426 -24.48 -20.42 1.46
C ARG A 426 -25.76 -20.69 0.66
N ASP A 427 -26.90 -20.53 1.32
CA ASP A 427 -28.21 -20.61 0.68
C ASP A 427 -28.43 -19.39 -0.23
N ALA A 428 -28.52 -19.64 -1.54
CA ALA A 428 -28.72 -18.61 -2.54
C ALA A 428 -30.00 -17.80 -2.31
N CYS A 429 -31.05 -18.41 -1.75
CA CYS A 429 -32.32 -17.73 -1.52
C CYS A 429 -32.27 -16.73 -0.36
N LYS A 430 -31.30 -16.86 0.55
CA LYS A 430 -31.03 -15.90 1.63
C LYS A 430 -30.13 -14.74 1.22
N ARG A 431 -29.58 -14.77 0.00
CA ARG A 431 -28.73 -13.70 -0.53
C ARG A 431 -29.57 -12.51 -1.04
N PRO A 432 -29.01 -11.30 -1.06
CA PRO A 432 -29.63 -10.15 -1.73
C PRO A 432 -29.92 -10.44 -3.21
N ALA A 433 -30.93 -9.77 -3.77
CA ALA A 433 -31.13 -9.80 -5.22
C ALA A 433 -30.05 -8.93 -5.89
N VAL A 434 -29.31 -9.50 -6.83
CA VAL A 434 -28.20 -8.82 -7.51
C VAL A 434 -28.61 -8.46 -8.94
N TYR A 435 -28.29 -7.24 -9.35
CA TYR A 435 -28.51 -6.73 -10.70
C TYR A 435 -27.17 -6.26 -11.25
N PHE A 436 -26.73 -6.81 -12.38
CA PHE A 436 -25.48 -6.41 -13.01
C PHE A 436 -25.72 -5.37 -14.09
N MET A 437 -24.75 -4.49 -14.28
CA MET A 437 -24.79 -3.49 -15.34
C MET A 437 -24.93 -4.16 -16.71
N GLU A 438 -25.88 -3.68 -17.51
CA GLU A 438 -26.11 -4.11 -18.89
C GLU A 438 -25.64 -3.07 -19.89
N SER A 439 -25.77 -1.78 -19.59
CA SER A 439 -25.33 -0.69 -20.47
C SER A 439 -25.19 0.64 -19.72
N VAL A 440 -24.37 1.53 -20.27
CA VAL A 440 -24.23 2.92 -19.84
C VAL A 440 -24.38 3.84 -21.04
N THR A 441 -25.16 4.91 -20.88
CA THR A 441 -25.40 5.90 -21.92
C THR A 441 -25.33 7.30 -21.34
N SER A 442 -24.72 8.23 -22.07
CA SER A 442 -24.80 9.65 -21.74
C SER A 442 -26.12 10.21 -22.26
N VAL A 443 -26.91 10.83 -21.39
CA VAL A 443 -28.25 11.35 -21.71
C VAL A 443 -28.33 12.80 -21.26
N ASN A 444 -28.42 13.74 -22.21
CA ASN A 444 -28.36 15.19 -21.97
C ASN A 444 -27.09 15.57 -21.14
N ASP A 445 -27.28 16.25 -20.00
CA ASP A 445 -26.24 16.63 -19.02
C ASP A 445 -26.00 15.56 -17.92
N GLY A 446 -26.48 14.34 -18.14
CA GLY A 446 -26.43 13.26 -17.17
C GLY A 446 -26.00 11.93 -17.79
N ILE A 447 -25.94 10.92 -16.93
CA ILE A 447 -25.56 9.55 -17.28
C ILE A 447 -26.68 8.63 -16.81
N GLN A 448 -27.13 7.77 -17.71
CA GLN A 448 -28.07 6.71 -17.43
C GLN A 448 -27.34 5.37 -17.52
N SER A 449 -27.38 4.57 -16.45
CA SER A 449 -26.94 3.17 -16.45
C SER A 449 -28.10 2.22 -16.18
N ASN A 450 -28.13 1.11 -16.94
CA ASN A 450 -29.19 0.10 -16.86
C ASN A 450 -28.62 -1.18 -16.26
N TYR A 451 -29.39 -1.83 -15.38
CA TYR A 451 -28.99 -3.03 -14.66
C TYR A 451 -30.06 -4.11 -14.76
N ALA A 452 -29.66 -5.33 -15.08
CA ALA A 452 -30.54 -6.46 -15.27
C ALA A 452 -30.38 -7.49 -14.14
N ARG A 453 -31.49 -8.10 -13.73
CA ARG A 453 -31.52 -9.07 -12.64
C ARG A 453 -30.73 -10.33 -12.97
N PHE A 454 -29.85 -10.71 -12.05
CA PHE A 454 -29.20 -12.01 -12.06
C PHE A 454 -29.99 -13.02 -11.22
N LYS A 455 -30.46 -14.09 -11.87
CA LYS A 455 -31.15 -15.21 -11.22
C LYS A 455 -30.24 -16.43 -11.23
N GLU A 456 -29.60 -16.70 -10.10
CA GLU A 456 -28.82 -17.94 -9.89
C GLU A 456 -29.73 -19.16 -9.75
N ARG A 457 -30.87 -18.99 -9.05
CA ARG A 457 -31.88 -20.03 -8.83
C ARG A 457 -33.27 -19.39 -8.66
N ASN A 458 -34.32 -20.19 -8.87
CA ASN A 458 -35.68 -19.77 -8.54
C ASN A 458 -35.85 -19.77 -7.02
N CYS A 459 -35.78 -18.58 -6.44
CA CYS A 459 -35.98 -18.33 -5.03
C CYS A 459 -37.24 -17.48 -4.86
N PRO A 460 -38.21 -17.91 -4.04
CA PRO A 460 -39.28 -17.03 -3.59
C PRO A 460 -38.64 -15.80 -2.93
N LYS A 461 -39.06 -14.60 -3.34
CA LYS A 461 -38.63 -13.33 -2.76
C LYS A 461 -39.87 -12.58 -2.30
N ALA A 462 -39.70 -11.57 -1.43
CA ALA A 462 -40.83 -10.71 -1.07
C ALA A 462 -41.49 -10.12 -2.32
N ASN A 463 -42.82 -9.94 -2.27
CA ASN A 463 -43.61 -9.43 -3.41
C ASN A 463 -43.01 -8.16 -4.03
N ALA A 464 -42.40 -7.29 -3.21
CA ALA A 464 -41.77 -6.05 -3.65
C ALA A 464 -40.55 -6.25 -4.60
N ILE A 465 -39.85 -7.38 -4.52
CA ILE A 465 -38.67 -7.69 -5.36
C ILE A 465 -38.98 -8.83 -6.35
N GLU A 466 -40.05 -9.59 -6.14
CA GLU A 466 -40.37 -10.77 -6.94
C GLU A 466 -40.42 -10.46 -8.44
N ASN A 467 -41.12 -9.39 -8.81
CA ASN A 467 -41.31 -9.00 -10.21
C ASN A 467 -40.26 -8.01 -10.73
N LEU A 468 -39.46 -7.40 -9.86
CA LEU A 468 -38.41 -6.46 -10.26
C LEU A 468 -37.38 -7.18 -11.15
N GLN A 469 -37.21 -6.70 -12.39
CA GLN A 469 -36.25 -7.26 -13.36
C GLN A 469 -35.15 -6.26 -13.69
N ASN A 470 -35.47 -4.97 -13.74
CA ASN A 470 -34.55 -3.95 -14.23
C ASN A 470 -34.44 -2.78 -13.26
N ILE A 471 -33.23 -2.24 -13.11
CA ILE A 471 -32.98 -1.01 -12.35
C ILE A 471 -32.30 -0.02 -13.27
N ARG A 472 -32.81 1.22 -13.29
CA ARG A 472 -32.20 2.33 -14.01
C ARG A 472 -31.63 3.32 -13.01
N VAL A 473 -30.39 3.73 -13.22
CA VAL A 473 -29.71 4.70 -12.37
C VAL A 473 -29.39 5.94 -13.20
N TYR A 474 -29.87 7.09 -12.73
CA TYR A 474 -29.52 8.40 -13.26
C TYR A 474 -28.49 9.06 -12.35
N SER A 475 -27.51 9.73 -12.94
CA SER A 475 -26.48 10.45 -12.19
C SER A 475 -25.92 11.60 -13.02
N LYS A 476 -25.32 12.59 -12.37
CA LYS A 476 -24.42 13.55 -13.04
C LYS A 476 -22.99 13.03 -12.94
N LYS A 477 -22.18 13.33 -13.96
CA LYS A 477 -20.75 12.96 -13.97
C LYS A 477 -20.07 13.46 -12.70
N LEU A 478 -19.36 12.57 -12.00
CA LEU A 478 -18.69 12.91 -10.76
C LEU A 478 -17.36 13.60 -11.05
N GLU A 479 -17.36 14.92 -10.98
CA GLU A 479 -16.11 15.69 -10.97
C GLU A 479 -15.62 15.83 -9.52
N LEU A 480 -14.59 15.09 -9.15
CA LEU A 480 -13.82 15.42 -7.93
C LEU A 480 -13.17 16.78 -8.13
N ASP A 481 -13.55 17.76 -7.31
CA ASP A 481 -13.08 19.14 -7.36
C ASP A 481 -11.64 19.24 -6.82
N ILE A 482 -10.67 18.97 -7.70
CA ILE A 482 -9.24 19.19 -7.42
C ILE A 482 -8.85 20.66 -7.64
N GLU A 483 -9.65 21.44 -8.39
CA GLU A 483 -9.38 22.86 -8.62
C GLU A 483 -9.58 23.70 -7.35
N GLN A 484 -10.59 23.41 -6.53
CA GLN A 484 -10.69 23.99 -5.18
C GLN A 484 -9.51 23.64 -4.27
N LEU A 485 -8.87 22.50 -4.52
CA LEU A 485 -7.70 21.99 -3.82
C LEU A 485 -6.41 22.74 -4.21
N LEU A 486 -6.27 23.10 -5.49
CA LEU A 486 -5.21 24.00 -5.96
C LEU A 486 -5.44 25.44 -5.48
N HIS A 487 -6.69 25.90 -5.44
CA HIS A 487 -7.03 27.23 -4.91
C HIS A 487 -6.73 27.34 -3.40
N SER A 488 -7.04 26.30 -2.61
CA SER A 488 -6.69 26.26 -1.19
C SER A 488 -5.19 26.12 -0.94
N TYR A 489 -4.48 25.34 -1.77
CA TYR A 489 -3.01 25.25 -1.72
C TYR A 489 -2.33 26.60 -1.99
N MET A 490 -2.77 27.33 -3.03
CA MET A 490 -2.27 28.67 -3.33
C MET A 490 -2.56 29.70 -2.21
N LEU A 491 -3.64 29.53 -1.46
CA LEU A 491 -4.03 30.45 -0.39
C LEU A 491 -3.46 30.10 1.00
N LEU A 492 -3.25 28.82 1.30
CA LEU A 492 -2.97 28.35 2.67
C LEU A 492 -1.64 27.61 2.82
N GLY A 493 -0.89 27.37 1.73
CA GLY A 493 0.42 26.69 1.77
C GLY A 493 0.37 25.21 2.16
N HIS A 494 -0.83 24.64 2.35
CA HIS A 494 -1.07 23.26 2.74
C HIS A 494 -2.19 22.64 1.91
N PHE A 495 -1.97 21.43 1.40
CA PHE A 495 -3.00 20.62 0.76
C PHE A 495 -4.02 20.15 1.80
N GLN A 496 -5.24 20.69 1.75
CA GLN A 496 -6.36 20.15 2.53
C GLN A 496 -7.43 19.63 1.56
N MET A 497 -7.48 18.31 1.38
CA MET A 497 -8.59 17.70 0.65
C MET A 497 -9.88 17.88 1.45
N LYS A 498 -10.93 18.38 0.79
CA LYS A 498 -12.29 18.10 1.26
C LYS A 498 -12.46 16.59 1.27
N ALA A 499 -12.82 16.02 2.42
CA ALA A 499 -13.09 14.59 2.52
C ALA A 499 -14.11 14.18 1.45
N ILE A 500 -13.79 13.14 0.66
CA ILE A 500 -14.70 12.61 -0.35
C ILE A 500 -15.95 12.14 0.38
N ARG A 501 -17.11 12.72 0.05
CA ARG A 501 -18.39 12.36 0.64
C ARG A 501 -19.13 11.42 -0.28
N ARG A 502 -19.72 10.36 0.29
CA ARG A 502 -20.63 9.48 -0.42
C ARG A 502 -21.81 10.29 -0.96
N GLN A 503 -22.24 9.98 -2.17
CA GLN A 503 -23.40 10.62 -2.75
C GLN A 503 -24.70 10.05 -2.20
N CYS A 504 -25.73 10.88 -2.21
CA CYS A 504 -27.08 10.51 -1.80
C CYS A 504 -27.84 9.97 -3.02
N CYS A 505 -28.92 9.26 -2.75
CA CYS A 505 -29.80 8.80 -3.82
C CYS A 505 -31.25 8.74 -3.40
N ASP A 506 -32.11 8.94 -4.37
CA ASP A 506 -33.56 8.85 -4.23
C ASP A 506 -34.07 7.68 -5.09
N ILE A 507 -34.98 6.89 -4.53
CA ILE A 507 -35.71 5.86 -5.27
C ILE A 507 -37.03 6.47 -5.69
N LEU A 508 -37.25 6.58 -7.00
CA LEU A 508 -38.55 7.02 -7.52
C LEU A 508 -39.56 5.88 -7.46
N PRO A 509 -40.88 6.17 -7.36
CA PRO A 509 -41.92 5.16 -7.31
C PRO A 509 -41.71 4.09 -8.39
N ALA A 510 -41.60 2.83 -7.97
CA ALA A 510 -41.39 1.72 -8.89
C ALA A 510 -42.65 1.55 -9.76
N PHE A 511 -42.46 1.56 -11.08
CA PHE A 511 -43.52 1.22 -12.02
C PHE A 511 -43.31 -0.21 -12.50
N ASN A 512 -44.27 -1.07 -12.19
CA ASN A 512 -44.40 -2.43 -12.72
C ASN A 512 -43.22 -3.34 -12.31
N ASN A 513 -42.28 -3.59 -13.23
CA ASN A 513 -41.12 -4.50 -13.06
C ASN A 513 -39.79 -3.75 -13.02
N SER A 514 -39.80 -2.43 -12.82
CA SER A 514 -38.61 -1.58 -12.87
C SER A 514 -38.51 -0.59 -11.71
N MET A 515 -37.28 -0.34 -11.29
CA MET A 515 -36.92 0.65 -10.26
C MET A 515 -36.05 1.74 -10.89
N ILE A 516 -36.27 3.00 -10.49
CA ILE A 516 -35.46 4.13 -10.93
C ILE A 516 -34.78 4.74 -9.71
N ILE A 517 -33.47 4.93 -9.80
CA ILE A 517 -32.63 5.52 -8.76
C ILE A 517 -31.98 6.77 -9.33
N ASN A 518 -32.03 7.87 -8.60
CA ASN A 518 -31.33 9.10 -8.94
C ASN A 518 -30.20 9.36 -7.94
N ILE A 519 -28.94 9.34 -8.39
CA ILE A 519 -27.77 9.66 -7.57
C ILE A 519 -27.46 11.15 -7.70
N ARG A 520 -27.30 11.81 -6.55
CA ARG A 520 -27.08 13.25 -6.44
C ARG A 520 -26.10 13.60 -5.33
N GLN A 521 -25.61 14.84 -5.34
CA GLN A 521 -24.97 15.40 -4.16
C GLN A 521 -25.95 15.42 -2.98
N CYS A 522 -25.46 15.07 -1.80
CA CYS A 522 -26.21 15.28 -0.57
C CYS A 522 -26.32 16.79 -0.33
N GLY A 523 -27.50 17.27 0.08
CA GLY A 523 -27.67 18.66 0.51
C GLY A 523 -26.90 18.93 1.80
N GLU A 524 -26.68 20.21 2.13
CA GLU A 524 -26.08 20.63 3.41
C GLU A 524 -27.03 20.48 4.62
N GLN A 525 -28.20 19.84 4.45
CA GLN A 525 -29.16 19.63 5.51
C GLN A 525 -28.92 18.31 6.26
N PHE A 526 -28.87 18.47 7.58
CA PHE A 526 -28.69 17.48 8.63
C PHE A 526 -29.42 16.15 8.39
N CYS A 527 -28.77 15.07 8.84
CA CYS A 527 -29.29 13.70 8.85
C CYS A 527 -30.70 13.62 9.46
N HIS A 528 -31.73 13.64 8.63
CA HIS A 528 -33.02 13.03 8.99
C HIS A 528 -32.89 11.52 8.82
N LEU A 529 -32.38 10.85 9.86
CA LEU A 529 -32.80 9.47 10.11
C LEU A 529 -34.20 9.57 10.70
N SER A 530 -35.21 9.21 9.92
CA SER A 530 -36.58 9.08 10.38
C SER A 530 -36.66 7.97 11.44
N GLU A 531 -36.57 8.35 12.71
CA GLU A 531 -37.10 7.57 13.84
C GLU A 531 -38.60 7.84 13.96
N VAL A 532 -39.41 6.82 13.69
CA VAL A 532 -40.83 6.70 14.05
C VAL A 532 -41.05 5.19 14.22
N GLN A 533 -41.44 4.60 15.35
CA GLN A 533 -42.02 5.09 16.60
C GLN A 533 -41.87 4.00 17.68
N LYS A 534 -41.61 4.40 18.92
CA LYS A 534 -42.28 3.82 20.10
C LYS A 534 -42.40 4.88 21.20
N GLU A 535 -43.63 5.39 21.31
CA GLU A 535 -44.30 5.97 22.49
C GLU A 535 -43.48 6.78 23.50
N THR A 536 -43.59 8.11 23.44
CA THR A 536 -43.97 9.00 24.55
C THR A 536 -44.09 10.44 24.05
N GLU A 537 -45.13 11.15 24.47
CA GLU A 537 -45.36 12.58 24.23
C GLU A 537 -44.25 13.44 24.87
N ILE A 538 -43.80 14.50 24.18
CA ILE A 538 -43.57 15.88 24.67
C ILE A 538 -42.52 16.62 23.79
N SER A 539 -42.96 17.79 23.30
CA SER A 539 -42.26 19.03 22.93
C SER A 539 -41.18 19.05 21.86
N ASP A 540 -41.44 19.91 20.87
CA ASP A 540 -40.45 20.71 20.14
C ASP A 540 -39.30 21.16 21.06
N ASP A 541 -38.07 20.78 20.71
CA ASP A 541 -36.99 21.72 20.46
C ASP A 541 -35.79 20.99 19.83
N GLY A 542 -35.32 21.53 18.71
CA GLY A 542 -34.18 20.99 18.00
C GLY A 542 -32.88 21.30 18.73
N GLN A 543 -32.08 20.28 19.04
CA GLN A 543 -30.63 20.43 19.21
C GLN A 543 -29.88 19.08 19.22
N ASP A 544 -28.76 19.10 18.48
CA ASP A 544 -27.51 18.38 18.72
C ASP A 544 -27.31 16.92 18.22
N CYS A 545 -27.06 16.80 16.91
CA CYS A 545 -26.54 15.57 16.27
C CYS A 545 -25.01 15.40 16.46
N GLN A 546 -24.30 16.43 16.96
CA GLN A 546 -22.86 16.39 17.16
C GLN A 546 -22.49 15.66 18.46
N GLN A 547 -23.37 15.70 19.48
CA GLN A 547 -23.16 15.05 20.77
C GLN A 547 -23.36 13.53 20.74
N SER A 548 -24.30 13.01 19.94
CA SER A 548 -24.60 11.57 19.88
C SER A 548 -23.53 10.77 19.13
N MET A 549 -22.89 11.34 18.10
CA MET A 549 -21.73 10.72 17.43
C MET A 549 -20.50 10.65 18.36
N ASN A 550 -20.31 11.65 19.23
CA ASN A 550 -19.22 11.66 20.20
C ASN A 550 -19.44 10.67 21.36
N LEU A 551 -20.69 10.45 21.81
CA LEU A 551 -20.98 9.47 22.86
C LEU A 551 -20.98 8.01 22.36
N HIS A 552 -21.35 7.77 21.09
CA HIS A 552 -21.37 6.40 20.54
C HIS A 552 -19.97 5.92 20.11
N ASN A 553 -19.14 6.80 19.52
CA ASN A 553 -17.75 6.46 19.22
C ASN A 553 -16.90 6.25 20.48
N LYS A 554 -17.26 6.88 21.60
CA LYS A 554 -16.57 6.67 22.89
C LYS A 554 -16.93 5.34 23.58
N ARG A 555 -18.03 4.69 23.20
CA ARG A 555 -18.49 3.42 23.82
C ARG A 555 -18.13 2.16 23.03
N ARG A 556 -17.50 2.26 21.85
CA ARG A 556 -17.22 1.10 20.97
C ARG A 556 -15.81 1.03 20.37
N MET A 557 -14.88 1.86 20.83
CA MET A 557 -13.45 1.69 20.54
C MET A 557 -12.93 0.53 21.40
N ASN A 558 -12.55 -0.58 20.77
CA ASN A 558 -11.70 -1.59 21.40
C ASN A 558 -10.31 -0.96 21.63
N GLU A 559 -9.65 -1.34 22.73
CA GLU A 559 -8.35 -0.79 23.18
C GLU A 559 -7.19 -0.86 22.16
N LEU A 560 -7.36 -1.50 20.99
CA LEU A 560 -6.38 -1.50 19.91
C LEU A 560 -6.53 -0.33 18.91
N ASP A 561 -7.72 0.22 18.69
CA ASP A 561 -7.93 1.32 17.71
C ASP A 561 -7.57 2.70 18.30
N LEU A 562 -7.55 2.82 19.63
CA LEU A 562 -7.11 4.02 20.35
C LEU A 562 -5.61 4.28 20.19
N MET A 563 -4.78 3.24 20.01
CA MET A 563 -3.34 3.40 19.81
C MET A 563 -2.95 3.94 18.42
N TYR A 564 -3.82 3.79 17.40
CA TYR A 564 -3.49 4.23 16.04
C TYR A 564 -3.95 5.66 15.73
N PHE A 565 -4.94 6.19 16.47
CA PHE A 565 -5.51 7.52 16.22
C PHE A 565 -5.28 8.57 17.33
N GLU A 566 -5.00 8.19 18.60
CA GLU A 566 -4.73 9.16 19.68
C GLU A 566 -3.24 9.48 19.91
N GLY A 567 -2.35 9.09 19.00
CA GLY A 567 -0.92 9.43 19.08
C GLY A 567 -0.57 10.92 18.91
N ARG A 568 -1.54 11.84 18.78
CA ARG A 568 -1.25 13.28 18.64
C ARG A 568 -2.37 14.21 19.12
N ARG A 569 -2.78 14.09 20.39
CA ARG A 569 -3.28 15.24 21.17
C ARG A 569 -3.32 14.91 22.66
N SER A 570 -2.23 15.12 23.38
CA SER A 570 -2.28 15.28 24.84
C SER A 570 -2.10 16.76 25.17
N GLU A 571 -3.07 17.32 25.88
CA GLU A 571 -2.90 18.59 26.60
C GLU A 571 -1.84 18.37 27.68
N ILE A 572 -0.71 19.06 27.51
CA ILE A 572 0.43 19.03 28.41
C ILE A 572 0.07 19.84 29.65
N THR A 573 -0.12 19.15 30.78
CA THR A 573 -0.02 19.77 32.10
C THR A 573 1.44 19.75 32.54
N ASN A 574 1.92 20.92 33.00
CA ASN A 574 3.33 21.32 33.21
C ASN A 574 4.19 20.49 34.20
N GLN A 575 3.72 19.34 34.69
CA GLN A 575 4.47 18.51 35.64
C GLN A 575 5.07 17.22 35.03
N ASN A 576 4.69 16.85 33.80
CA ASN A 576 5.16 15.62 33.15
C ASN A 576 6.36 15.80 32.20
N GLU A 577 6.73 17.04 31.86
CA GLU A 577 7.83 17.36 30.94
C GLU A 577 9.20 16.89 31.46
N LEU A 578 9.52 17.07 32.74
CA LEU A 578 10.83 16.71 33.29
C LEU A 578 11.07 15.19 33.32
N THR A 579 10.02 14.44 33.64
CA THR A 579 10.10 12.98 33.75
C THR A 579 10.17 12.34 32.37
N PHE A 580 9.45 12.88 31.39
CA PHE A 580 9.47 12.40 30.01
C PHE A 580 10.80 12.73 29.31
N LEU A 581 11.36 13.91 29.56
CA LEU A 581 12.72 14.27 29.10
C LEU A 581 13.80 13.37 29.73
N LEU A 582 13.72 13.07 31.03
CA LEU A 582 14.69 12.21 31.71
C LEU A 582 14.63 10.76 31.21
N ILE A 583 13.43 10.24 30.92
CA ILE A 583 13.25 8.90 30.36
C ILE A 583 13.76 8.84 28.91
N HIS A 584 13.45 9.84 28.07
CA HIS A 584 13.98 9.89 26.71
C HIS A 584 15.50 10.08 26.66
N LEU A 585 16.07 10.89 27.56
CA LEU A 585 17.52 11.02 27.70
C LEU A 585 18.15 9.71 28.16
N ALA A 586 17.56 9.00 29.14
CA ALA A 586 18.04 7.70 29.58
C ALA A 586 18.00 6.65 28.47
N SER A 587 16.93 6.63 27.65
CA SER A 587 16.78 5.75 26.48
C SER A 587 17.77 6.07 25.35
N LEU A 588 18.00 7.36 25.06
CA LEU A 588 18.98 7.78 24.06
C LEU A 588 20.43 7.52 24.50
N ILE A 589 20.71 7.64 25.81
CA ILE A 589 22.01 7.29 26.40
C ILE A 589 22.23 5.77 26.35
N THR A 590 21.23 4.95 26.66
CA THR A 590 21.35 3.48 26.57
C THR A 590 21.50 3.01 25.13
N ILE A 591 20.76 3.58 24.18
CA ILE A 591 20.91 3.26 22.75
C ILE A 591 22.29 3.68 22.23
N SER A 592 22.81 4.86 22.62
CA SER A 592 24.18 5.28 22.28
C SER A 592 25.24 4.37 22.91
N PHE A 593 25.09 3.95 24.18
CA PHE A 593 26.04 3.05 24.84
C PHE A 593 26.07 1.66 24.20
N VAL A 594 24.91 1.13 23.78
CA VAL A 594 24.82 -0.16 23.07
C VAL A 594 25.46 -0.05 21.69
N HIS A 595 25.17 1.00 20.92
CA HIS A 595 25.79 1.22 19.62
C HIS A 595 27.32 1.39 19.72
N GLN A 596 27.81 2.12 20.73
CA GLN A 596 29.23 2.41 20.92
C GLN A 596 30.02 1.19 21.43
N PHE A 597 29.39 0.28 22.19
CA PHE A 597 29.97 -1.02 22.54
C PHE A 597 30.09 -1.95 21.32
N SER A 598 29.11 -1.94 20.41
CA SER A 598 29.14 -2.74 19.18
C SER A 598 30.29 -2.33 18.25
N TYR A 599 30.50 -1.02 18.05
CA TYR A 599 31.62 -0.52 17.23
C TYR A 599 32.99 -0.77 17.89
N SER A 600 33.07 -0.71 19.22
CA SER A 600 34.31 -0.99 19.96
C SER A 600 34.74 -2.46 19.85
N LEU A 601 33.78 -3.40 19.91
CA LEU A 601 34.04 -4.83 19.73
C LEU A 601 34.42 -5.20 18.28
N ILE A 602 33.85 -4.52 17.29
CA ILE A 602 34.22 -4.68 15.88
C ILE A 602 35.63 -4.11 15.64
N PHE A 603 35.95 -2.94 16.21
CA PHE A 603 37.27 -2.32 16.10
C PHE A 603 38.37 -3.15 16.78
N ILE A 604 38.11 -3.70 17.97
CA ILE A 604 39.04 -4.60 18.68
C ILE A 604 39.25 -5.91 17.91
N ARG A 605 38.20 -6.49 17.30
CA ARG A 605 38.32 -7.69 16.45
C ARG A 605 39.09 -7.42 15.16
N THR A 606 38.93 -6.24 14.57
CA THR A 606 39.66 -5.83 13.36
C THR A 606 41.14 -5.57 13.67
N ILE A 607 41.47 -4.92 14.79
CA ILE A 607 42.86 -4.73 15.23
C ILE A 607 43.50 -6.07 15.62
N SER A 608 42.78 -6.96 16.31
CA SER A 608 43.28 -8.30 16.66
C SER A 608 43.59 -9.14 15.42
N ARG A 609 42.76 -9.07 14.37
CA ARG A 609 43.03 -9.72 13.06
C ARG A 609 44.19 -9.07 12.30
N PHE A 610 44.34 -7.75 12.38
CA PHE A 610 45.43 -7.02 11.72
C PHE A 610 46.78 -7.29 12.40
N VAL A 611 46.82 -7.36 13.73
CA VAL A 611 48.01 -7.72 14.52
C VAL A 611 48.39 -9.19 14.33
N SER A 612 47.40 -10.09 14.23
CA SER A 612 47.67 -11.51 13.95
C SER A 612 48.17 -11.77 12.53
N SER A 613 47.84 -10.91 11.56
CA SER A 613 48.35 -10.98 10.18
C SER A 613 49.72 -10.31 9.99
N PHE A 614 50.19 -9.55 10.97
CA PHE A 614 51.49 -8.88 10.96
C PHE A 614 52.56 -9.66 11.74
N LEU A 615 52.15 -10.66 12.54
CA LEU A 615 53.00 -11.52 13.37
C LEU A 615 53.15 -12.95 12.82
N THR A 616 52.54 -13.25 11.67
CA THR A 616 52.76 -14.44 10.83
C THR A 616 53.40 -13.99 9.52
#